data_AF-A0A956UK07-F1
#
_entry.id   AF-A0A956UK07-F1
#
_cell.length_a   1.000
_cell.length_b   1.000
_cell.length_c   1.000
_cell.angle_alpha   90.00
_cell.angle_beta   90.00
_cell.angle_gamma   90.00
#
_symmetry.space_group_name_H-M   'P 1'
#
loop_
_entity.id
_entity.type
_entity.pdbx_description
1 polymer ?
#
loop_
_entity_poly.entity_id
_entity_poly.type
_entity_poly.pdbx_seq_one_letter_code
_entity_poly.pdbx_strand_id
1 'polypeptide(L)' 'MSHRNAKLTVHGRLLILERLEAGWTQSQAADAGGVSRATVAKWKKRYREEG' A
#
# COMPACT_ATOMS: atom_id res chain seq x y z
N MET A 1 -11.75 -1.37 15.40
CA MET A 1 -11.66 -2.79 14.99
C MET A 1 -10.31 -3.06 14.36
N SER A 2 -9.38 -3.67 15.11
CA SER A 2 -8.08 -4.12 14.59
C SER A 2 -8.27 -5.51 13.97
N HIS A 3 -8.27 -5.59 12.64
CA HIS A 3 -8.26 -6.89 11.97
C HIS A 3 -6.89 -7.53 12.19
N ARG A 4 -6.85 -8.75 12.74
CA ARG A 4 -5.63 -9.55 12.96
C ARG A 4 -4.71 -9.63 11.72
N ASN A 5 -5.28 -9.53 10.52
CA ASN A 5 -4.57 -9.64 9.24
C ASN A 5 -4.19 -8.28 8.62
N ALA A 6 -4.60 -7.16 9.21
CA ALA A 6 -4.27 -5.83 8.72
C ALA A 6 -2.87 -5.42 9.22
N LYS A 7 -1.84 -5.79 8.44
CA LYS A 7 -0.44 -5.41 8.73
C LYS A 7 -0.19 -3.90 8.80
N LEU A 8 -1.03 -3.10 8.15
CA LEU A 8 -0.91 -1.65 8.10
C LEU A 8 -2.23 -0.96 8.47
N THR A 9 -2.09 0.14 9.21
CA THR A 9 -3.14 1.13 9.46
C THR A 9 -3.54 1.84 8.16
N VAL A 10 -4.65 2.58 8.17
CA VAL A 10 -5.07 3.38 7.00
C VAL A 10 -3.96 4.34 6.56
N HIS A 11 -3.32 5.05 7.50
CA HIS A 11 -2.16 5.90 7.20
C HIS A 11 -0.98 5.13 6.62
N GLY A 12 -0.70 3.92 7.12
CA GLY A 12 0.36 3.08 6.54
C GLY A 12 0.10 2.71 5.08
N ARG A 13 -1.16 2.53 4.68
CA ARG A 13 -1.52 2.28 3.27
C ARG A 13 -1.41 3.54 2.42
N LEU A 14 -1.77 4.70 2.96
CA LEU A 14 -1.64 5.99 2.29
C LEU A 14 -0.17 6.32 2.00
N LEU A 15 0.73 6.15 2.97
CA LEU A 15 2.18 6.32 2.77
C LEU A 15 2.74 5.44 1.64
N ILE A 16 2.18 4.25 1.44
CA ILE A 16 2.56 3.39 0.32
C ILE A 16 2.12 4.00 -1.01
N LEU A 17 0.91 4.55 -1.09
CA LEU A 17 0.42 5.21 -2.30
C LEU A 17 1.20 6.49 -2.61
N GLU A 18 1.47 7.33 -1.60
CA GLU A 18 2.29 8.53 -1.72
C GLU A 18 3.69 8.22 -2.27
N ARG A 19 4.32 7.13 -1.81
CA ARG A 19 5.61 6.68 -2.34
C ARG A 19 5.53 6.29 -3.82
N LEU A 20 4.46 5.61 -4.22
CA LEU A 20 4.24 5.27 -5.64
C LEU A 20 4.03 6.52 -6.49
N GLU A 21 3.38 7.55 -5.95
CA GLU A 21 3.21 8.86 -6.62
C GLU A 21 4.54 9.62 -6.69
N ALA A 22 5.39 9.50 -5.68
CA ALA A 22 6.77 9.99 -5.67
C ALA A 22 7.72 9.20 -6.61
N GLY A 23 7.19 8.32 -7.47
CA GLY A 23 7.96 7.59 -8.48
C GLY A 23 8.60 6.29 -8.00
N TRP A 24 8.32 5.83 -6.79
CA TRP A 24 8.85 4.55 -6.31
C TRP A 24 8.24 3.38 -7.08
N THR A 25 9.03 2.34 -7.28
CA THR A 25 8.51 1.08 -7.80
C THR A 25 7.63 0.39 -6.75
N GLN A 26 6.72 -0.48 -7.20
CA GLN A 26 5.88 -1.26 -6.28
C GLN A 26 6.70 -2.17 -5.37
N SER A 27 7.89 -2.62 -5.80
CA SER A 27 8.77 -3.42 -4.95
C SER A 27 9.33 -2.59 -3.80
N GLN A 28 9.93 -1.45 -4.09
CA GLN A 28 10.50 -0.56 -3.08
C GLN A 28 9.45 -0.11 -2.05
N ALA A 29 8.25 0.22 -2.51
CA ALA A 29 7.15 0.58 -1.62
C ALA A 29 6.73 -0.62 -0.75
N ALA A 30 6.63 -1.81 -1.33
CA ALA A 30 6.28 -3.04 -0.61
C ALA A 30 7.31 -3.38 0.48
N ASP A 31 8.60 -3.30 0.14
CA ASP A 31 9.71 -3.55 1.05
C ASP A 31 9.68 -2.57 2.22
N ALA A 32 9.48 -1.28 1.95
CA ALA A 32 9.35 -0.24 2.98
C ALA A 32 8.08 -0.37 3.85
N GLY A 33 7.07 -1.09 3.37
CA GLY A 33 5.81 -1.34 4.08
C GLY A 33 5.72 -2.70 4.78
N GLY A 34 6.69 -3.59 4.60
CA GLY A 34 6.65 -4.96 5.12
C GLY A 34 5.50 -5.80 4.54
N VAL A 35 5.09 -5.51 3.30
CA VAL A 35 3.99 -6.19 2.59
C VAL A 35 4.47 -6.77 1.27
N SER A 36 3.66 -7.61 0.65
CA SER A 36 4.00 -8.14 -0.68
C SER A 36 3.74 -7.09 -1.77
N ARG A 37 4.47 -7.18 -2.88
CA ARG A 37 4.20 -6.38 -4.09
C ARG A 37 2.76 -6.54 -4.60
N ALA A 38 2.20 -7.75 -4.50
CA ALA A 38 0.82 -8.03 -4.88
C ALA A 38 -0.19 -7.26 -4.00
N THR A 39 0.10 -7.12 -2.69
CA THR A 39 -0.70 -6.31 -1.77
C THR A 39 -0.71 -4.85 -2.19
N VAL A 40 0.46 -4.30 -2.54
CA VAL A 40 0.60 -2.92 -3.04
C VAL A 40 -0.19 -2.72 -4.33
N ALA A 41 -0.07 -3.65 -5.29
CA ALA A 41 -0.84 -3.58 -6.55
C ALA A 41 -2.35 -3.58 -6.30
N LYS A 42 -2.84 -4.42 -5.38
CA LYS A 42 -4.27 -4.46 -4.99
C LYS A 42 -4.74 -3.13 -4.40
N TRP A 43 -3.96 -2.53 -3.50
CA TRP A 43 -4.31 -1.24 -2.90
C TRP A 43 -4.29 -0.11 -3.92
N LYS A 44 -3.28 -0.07 -4.80
CA LYS A 44 -3.23 0.91 -5.90
C LYS A 44 -4.44 0.79 -6.81
N LYS A 45 -4.83 -0.43 -7.19
CA LYS A 45 -6.02 -0.68 -8.02
C LYS A 45 -7.27 -0.15 -7.32
N ARG A 46 -7.47 -0.55 -6.07
CA ARG A 46 -8.62 -0.12 -5.26
C ARG A 46 -8.70 1.40 -5.12
N TYR A 47 -7.58 2.05 -4.81
CA TYR A 47 -7.51 3.52 -4.68
C TYR A 47 -7.90 4.25 -5.96
N ARG A 48 -7.62 3.66 -7.14
CA ARG A 48 -8.06 4.22 -8.43
C ARG A 48 -9.53 3.95 -8.74
N GLU A 49 -10.09 2.86 -8.25
CA GLU A 49 -11.48 2.45 -8.48
C GLU A 49 -12.46 3.10 -7.50
N GLU A 50 -12.03 3.34 -6.26
CA GLU A 50 -12.84 3.90 -5.15
C GLU A 50 -12.62 5.42 -4.95
N GLY A 51 -11.93 6.09 -5.89
CA GLY A 51 -11.46 7.49 -5.77
C GLY A 51 -12.44 8.44 -5.10
#